data_AF-A0A5R2MWY0-F1
#
_entry.id   AF-A0A5R2MWY0-F1
#
_cell.length_a   1.000
_cell.length_b   1.000
_cell.length_c   1.000
_cell.angle_alpha   90.00
_cell.angle_beta   90.00
_cell.angle_gamma   90.00
#
_symmetry.space_group_name_H-M   'P 1'
#
loop_
_entity.id
_entity.type
_entity.pdbx_description
1 polymer ?
#
loop_
_entity_poly.entity_id
_entity_poly.type
_entity_poly.pdbx_seq_one_letter_code
_entity_poly.pdbx_strand_id
1 'polypeptide(L)'
;PTEFNNIGFELHKGEILGFYGLVGAGRREAMQAISGITRISGGTITLEGKAIAPKSAADSIGAGIVYVPEERGKQGVVIGLPIFQNVALPSLARTSKSGMLRLAEEFSLARSYT
;
A
#
# COMPACT_ATOMS: atom_id res chain seq x y z
N PRO A 1 -3.40 10.78 23.96
CA PRO A 1 -4.26 11.43 22.94
C PRO A 1 -3.65 11.15 21.55
N THR A 2 -4.04 10.03 20.97
CA THR A 2 -3.08 9.10 20.35
C THR A 2 -3.75 8.27 19.26
N GLU A 3 -2.94 7.72 18.36
CA GLU A 3 -3.32 6.95 17.17
C GLU A 3 -4.42 5.90 17.44
N PHE A 4 -5.68 6.29 17.17
CA PHE A 4 -6.95 5.53 17.28
C PHE A 4 -7.53 5.29 18.68
N ASN A 5 -8.70 5.90 18.93
CA ASN A 5 -9.79 5.37 19.75
C ASN A 5 -11.05 6.21 19.45
N ASN A 6 -12.08 5.74 18.72
CA ASN A 6 -12.29 4.44 18.07
C ASN A 6 -12.67 4.66 16.58
N ILE A 7 -12.56 3.64 15.73
CA ILE A 7 -12.94 3.73 14.30
C ILE A 7 -13.73 2.50 13.85
N GLY A 8 -14.90 2.74 13.26
CA GLY A 8 -15.70 1.78 12.51
C GLY A 8 -16.33 2.45 11.30
N PHE A 9 -16.16 1.84 10.13
CA PHE A 9 -16.78 2.23 8.86
C PHE A 9 -16.91 0.98 7.99
N GLU A 10 -17.77 1.04 7.00
CA GLU A 10 -17.87 0.05 5.93
C GLU A 10 -17.62 0.75 4.60
N LEU A 11 -17.06 0.03 3.63
CA LEU A 11 -16.80 0.53 2.28
C LEU A 11 -17.23 -0.56 1.29
N HIS A 12 -18.19 -0.27 0.43
CA HIS A 12 -18.69 -1.20 -0.57
C HIS A 12 -17.89 -1.12 -1.87
N LYS A 13 -17.99 -2.19 -2.67
CA LYS A 13 -17.26 -2.30 -3.93
C LYS A 13 -17.71 -1.21 -4.91
N GLY A 14 -16.80 -0.31 -5.26
CA GLY A 14 -17.04 0.81 -6.19
C GLY A 14 -17.29 2.16 -5.51
N GLU A 15 -17.35 2.20 -4.17
CA GLU A 15 -17.45 3.45 -3.42
C GLU A 15 -16.10 4.16 -3.25
N ILE A 16 -16.16 5.46 -2.95
CA ILE A 16 -15.00 6.30 -2.63
C ILE A 16 -15.26 6.97 -1.26
N LEU A 17 -14.50 6.58 -0.24
CA LEU A 17 -14.62 7.13 1.12
C LEU A 17 -13.50 8.14 1.40
N GLY A 18 -13.88 9.36 1.79
CA GLY A 18 -12.95 10.43 2.17
C GLY A 18 -12.77 10.55 3.68
N PHE A 19 -11.52 10.51 4.15
CA PHE A 19 -11.15 10.77 5.55
C PHE A 19 -10.62 12.21 5.73
N TYR A 20 -11.32 13.02 6.52
CA TYR A 20 -10.95 14.42 6.81
C TYR A 20 -10.84 14.67 8.33
N GLY A 21 -10.17 15.77 8.69
CA GLY A 21 -9.83 16.09 10.09
C GLY A 21 -8.56 16.93 10.19
N LEU A 22 -8.37 17.58 11.34
CA LEU A 22 -7.23 18.46 11.60
C LEU A 22 -5.87 17.73 11.49
N VAL A 23 -4.78 18.50 11.43
CA VAL A 23 -3.42 17.95 11.56
C VAL A 23 -3.31 17.26 12.93
N GLY A 24 -2.75 16.05 12.95
CA GLY A 24 -2.67 15.22 14.16
C GLY A 24 -3.94 14.41 14.48
N ALA A 25 -4.99 14.46 13.66
CA ALA A 25 -6.21 13.66 13.86
C ALA A 25 -6.08 12.14 13.54
N GLY A 26 -4.88 11.64 13.29
CA GLY A 26 -4.61 10.21 13.03
C GLY A 26 -4.98 9.71 11.63
N ARG A 27 -5.34 10.58 10.67
CA ARG A 27 -5.80 10.14 9.33
C ARG A 27 -4.77 9.31 8.57
N ARG A 28 -3.52 9.77 8.54
CA ARG A 28 -2.42 9.13 7.81
C ARG A 28 -2.04 7.83 8.51
N GLU A 29 -1.99 7.88 9.82
CA GLU A 29 -1.70 6.79 10.74
C GLU A 29 -2.73 5.65 10.56
N ALA A 30 -4.00 5.98 10.26
CA ALA A 30 -5.08 4.99 10.05
C ALA A 30 -4.87 4.20 8.76
N MET A 31 -4.51 4.91 7.69
CA MET A 31 -4.24 4.30 6.40
C MET A 31 -2.93 3.49 6.43
N GLN A 32 -1.93 3.94 7.19
CA GLN A 32 -0.71 3.16 7.49
C GLN A 32 -1.01 1.90 8.32
N ALA A 33 -1.95 1.96 9.25
CA ALA A 33 -2.40 0.81 10.03
C ALA A 33 -3.14 -0.23 9.16
N ILE A 34 -4.10 0.21 8.34
CA ILE A 34 -4.85 -0.65 7.41
C ILE A 34 -3.91 -1.31 6.38
N SER A 35 -2.87 -0.60 5.94
CA SER A 35 -1.86 -1.11 4.99
C SER A 35 -0.69 -1.86 5.64
N GLY A 36 -0.73 -2.16 6.94
CA GLY A 36 0.29 -2.98 7.61
C GLY A 36 1.66 -2.32 7.72
N ILE A 37 1.75 -1.00 7.53
CA ILE A 37 2.97 -0.20 7.77
C ILE A 37 3.11 0.07 9.27
N THR A 38 1.99 0.39 9.94
CA THR A 38 1.92 0.60 11.39
C THR A 38 1.16 -0.56 12.03
N ARG A 39 1.67 -1.11 13.14
CA ARG A 39 1.04 -2.24 13.83
C ARG A 39 -0.14 -1.77 14.69
N ILE A 40 -1.34 -2.29 14.43
CA ILE A 40 -2.51 -2.05 15.28
C ILE A 40 -2.38 -2.65 16.67
N SER A 41 -2.88 -1.94 17.68
CA SER A 41 -2.99 -2.38 19.07
C SER A 41 -4.22 -3.25 19.34
N GLY A 42 -5.28 -3.10 18.53
CA GLY A 42 -6.53 -3.85 18.62
C GLY A 42 -7.51 -3.46 17.51
N GLY A 43 -8.71 -4.05 17.55
CA GLY A 43 -9.73 -3.90 16.50
C GLY A 43 -9.72 -5.04 15.48
N THR A 44 -10.62 -4.98 14.51
CA THR A 44 -10.76 -5.98 13.42
C THR A 44 -10.90 -5.29 12.08
N ILE A 45 -10.26 -5.87 11.05
CA ILE A 45 -10.43 -5.46 9.66
C ILE A 45 -10.96 -6.68 8.90
N THR A 46 -12.02 -6.48 8.12
CA THR A 46 -12.58 -7.51 7.23
C THR A 46 -12.54 -7.01 5.78
N LEU A 47 -12.15 -7.90 4.87
CA LEU A 47 -12.16 -7.66 3.43
C LEU A 47 -12.89 -8.81 2.76
N GLU A 48 -13.93 -8.51 1.99
CA GLU A 48 -14.81 -9.51 1.35
C GLU A 48 -15.30 -10.60 2.34
N GLY A 49 -15.66 -10.18 3.56
CA GLY A 49 -16.12 -11.07 4.64
C GLY A 49 -15.03 -11.88 5.35
N LYS A 50 -13.76 -11.78 4.93
CA LYS A 50 -12.62 -12.47 5.57
C LYS A 50 -11.88 -11.53 6.52
N ALA A 51 -11.59 -11.98 7.73
CA ALA A 51 -10.74 -11.24 8.66
C ALA A 51 -9.30 -11.16 8.13
N ILE A 52 -8.73 -9.96 8.14
CA ILE A 52 -7.34 -9.71 7.75
C ILE A 52 -6.60 -8.97 8.87
N ALA A 53 -5.31 -9.24 9.00
CA ALA A 53 -4.42 -8.55 9.94
C ALA A 53 -3.02 -8.41 9.32
N PRO A 54 -2.84 -7.52 8.31
CA PRO A 54 -1.55 -7.31 7.66
C PRO A 54 -0.47 -6.88 8.68
N LYS A 55 0.73 -7.44 8.56
CA LYS A 55 1.89 -7.11 9.42
C LYS A 55 3.02 -6.45 8.64
N SER A 56 2.82 -6.27 7.34
CA SER A 56 3.74 -5.65 6.40
C SER A 56 2.96 -5.12 5.19
N ALA A 57 3.56 -4.21 4.43
CA ALA A 57 3.02 -3.78 3.14
C ALA A 57 2.86 -4.96 2.14
N ALA A 58 3.69 -5.99 2.22
CA ALA A 58 3.60 -7.18 1.37
C ALA A 58 2.34 -8.00 1.66
N ASP A 59 1.96 -8.16 2.94
CA ASP A 59 0.72 -8.84 3.33
C ASP A 59 -0.51 -8.10 2.77
N SER A 60 -0.50 -6.76 2.88
CA SER A 60 -1.57 -5.89 2.37
C SER A 60 -1.71 -6.00 0.86
N ILE A 61 -0.60 -5.95 0.12
CA ILE A 61 -0.59 -6.12 -1.34
C ILE A 61 -1.11 -7.52 -1.72
N GLY A 62 -0.73 -8.56 -0.96
CA GLY A 62 -1.26 -9.92 -1.13
C GLY A 62 -2.76 -10.04 -0.87
N ALA A 63 -3.32 -9.18 -0.01
CA ALA A 63 -4.76 -9.03 0.21
C ALA A 63 -5.46 -8.07 -0.79
N GLY A 64 -4.73 -7.46 -1.73
CA GLY A 64 -5.26 -6.49 -2.69
C GLY A 64 -5.37 -5.04 -2.17
N ILE A 65 -4.78 -4.73 -1.00
CA ILE A 65 -4.71 -3.39 -0.42
C ILE A 65 -3.39 -2.72 -0.81
N VAL A 66 -3.47 -1.54 -1.41
CA VAL A 66 -2.31 -0.72 -1.80
C VAL A 66 -2.40 0.64 -1.11
N TYR A 67 -1.25 1.15 -0.64
CA TYR A 67 -1.16 2.45 0.03
C TYR A 67 -0.22 3.38 -0.75
N VAL A 68 -0.69 4.61 -0.98
CA VAL A 68 0.11 5.68 -1.59
C VAL A 68 0.47 6.69 -0.49
N PRO A 69 1.76 6.87 -0.16
CA PRO A 69 2.17 7.76 0.91
C PRO A 69 2.05 9.24 0.53
N GLU A 70 1.74 10.08 1.53
CA GLU A 70 1.67 11.54 1.42
C GLU A 70 2.99 12.13 0.89
N GLU A 71 4.14 11.79 1.48
CA GLU A 71 5.45 12.15 0.95
C GLU A 71 5.93 11.15 -0.13
N ARG A 72 5.21 11.12 -1.26
CA ARG A 72 5.52 10.24 -2.41
C ARG A 72 6.99 10.24 -2.81
N GLY A 73 7.67 11.39 -2.72
CA GLY A 73 9.07 11.55 -3.13
C GLY A 73 10.10 10.91 -2.18
N LYS A 74 9.75 10.69 -0.90
CA LYS A 74 10.64 10.02 0.07
C LYS A 74 10.21 8.58 0.38
N GLN A 75 8.93 8.27 0.22
CA GLN A 75 8.33 7.01 0.67
C GLN A 75 7.69 6.17 -0.44
N GLY A 76 7.38 6.77 -1.60
CA GLY A 76 6.62 6.11 -2.69
C GLY A 76 7.44 5.81 -3.96
N VAL A 77 8.63 6.39 -4.12
CA VAL A 77 9.52 6.16 -5.28
C VAL A 77 10.98 6.15 -4.85
N VAL A 78 11.81 5.46 -5.63
CA VAL A 78 13.27 5.56 -5.56
C VAL A 78 13.71 6.60 -6.58
N ILE A 79 14.00 7.82 -6.11
CA ILE A 79 14.34 8.99 -6.95
C ILE A 79 15.56 8.75 -7.85
N GLY A 80 16.50 7.92 -7.42
CA GLY A 80 17.68 7.55 -8.22
C GLY A 80 17.42 6.57 -9.36
N LEU A 81 16.20 6.03 -9.49
CA LEU A 81 15.83 5.08 -10.55
C LEU A 81 14.96 5.74 -11.63
N PRO A 82 15.08 5.31 -12.90
CA PRO A 82 14.14 5.67 -13.96
C PRO A 82 12.68 5.33 -13.63
N ILE A 83 11.74 5.98 -14.33
CA ILE A 83 10.30 5.75 -14.18
C ILE A 83 9.93 4.28 -14.42
N PHE A 84 10.46 3.66 -15.49
CA PHE A 84 10.13 2.27 -15.84
C PHE A 84 10.51 1.27 -14.74
N GLN A 85 11.61 1.50 -14.04
CA GLN A 85 12.02 0.66 -12.91
C GLN A 85 11.10 0.89 -11.70
N ASN A 86 10.82 2.14 -11.35
CA ASN A 86 9.88 2.48 -10.28
C ASN A 86 8.49 1.82 -10.47
N VAL A 87 7.98 1.80 -11.71
CA VAL A 87 6.72 1.11 -12.06
C VAL A 87 6.83 -0.42 -11.92
N ALA A 88 7.98 -1.00 -12.25
CA ALA A 88 8.21 -2.44 -12.17
C ALA A 88 8.57 -2.96 -10.77
N LEU A 89 9.06 -2.11 -9.85
CA LEU A 89 9.50 -2.50 -8.50
C LEU A 89 8.49 -3.36 -7.71
N PRO A 90 7.17 -3.03 -7.65
CA PRO A 90 6.19 -3.88 -6.95
C PRO A 90 6.00 -5.27 -7.59
N SER A 91 6.48 -5.43 -8.83
CA SER A 91 6.36 -6.64 -9.64
C SER A 91 7.67 -7.43 -9.79
N LEU A 92 8.69 -7.14 -8.97
CA LEU A 92 10.01 -7.79 -9.07
C LEU A 92 9.98 -9.34 -9.08
N ALA A 93 9.03 -9.97 -8.40
CA ALA A 93 8.84 -11.42 -8.43
C ALA A 93 8.42 -11.97 -9.82
N ARG A 94 7.91 -11.10 -10.71
CA ARG A 94 7.50 -11.41 -12.09
C ARG A 94 8.56 -11.02 -13.13
N THR A 95 9.48 -10.11 -12.80
CA THR A 95 10.51 -9.56 -13.72
C THR A 95 11.94 -9.93 -13.32
N SER A 96 12.10 -10.85 -12.36
CA SER A 96 13.39 -11.41 -11.97
C SER A 96 13.36 -12.94 -11.96
N LYS A 97 14.52 -13.56 -12.22
CA LYS A 97 14.70 -15.01 -12.13
C LYS A 97 15.95 -15.31 -11.32
N SER A 98 15.82 -16.14 -10.28
CA SER A 98 16.93 -16.55 -9.42
C SER A 98 17.71 -15.36 -8.80
N GLY A 99 17.00 -14.28 -8.46
CA GLY A 99 17.60 -13.04 -7.92
C GLY A 99 18.18 -12.08 -8.95
N MET A 100 18.20 -12.43 -10.25
CA MET A 100 18.70 -11.56 -11.32
C MET A 100 17.54 -10.90 -12.07
N LEU A 101 17.61 -9.58 -12.24
CA LEU A 101 16.63 -8.79 -13.00
C LEU A 101 16.65 -9.15 -14.50
N ARG A 102 15.48 -9.22 -15.11
CA ARG A 102 15.32 -9.42 -16.55
C ARG A 102 14.85 -8.11 -17.18
N LEU A 103 15.81 -7.28 -17.58
CA LEU A 103 15.54 -5.94 -18.14
C LEU A 103 14.50 -5.94 -19.27
N ALA A 104 14.50 -6.96 -20.15
CA ALA A 104 13.49 -7.07 -21.21
C ALA A 104 12.05 -7.25 -20.67
N GLU A 105 11.88 -8.00 -19.58
CA GLU A 105 10.58 -8.18 -18.91
C GLU A 105 10.19 -6.92 -18.12
N GLU A 106 11.17 -6.27 -17.46
CA GLU A 106 10.99 -4.98 -16.77
C GLU A 106 10.49 -3.88 -17.73
N PHE A 107 11.17 -3.70 -18.87
CA PHE A 107 10.78 -2.74 -19.91
C PHE A 107 9.43 -3.09 -20.55
N SER A 108 9.15 -4.37 -20.79
CA SER A 108 7.87 -4.80 -21.36
C SER A 108 6.71 -4.51 -20.39
N LEU A 109 6.89 -4.83 -19.11
CA LEU A 109 5.89 -4.57 -18.08
C LEU A 109 5.62 -3.08 -17.90
N ALA A 110 6.66 -2.24 -17.86
CA ALA A 110 6.49 -0.79 -17.73
C ALA A 110 5.62 -0.21 -18.86
N ARG A 111 5.83 -0.64 -20.12
CA ARG A 111 5.00 -0.24 -21.29
C ARG A 111 3.55 -0.75 -21.25
N SER A 112 3.20 -1.67 -20.35
CA SER A 112 1.79 -2.08 -20.16
C SER A 112 1.02 -1.14 -19.22
N TYR A 113 1.74 -0.24 -18.52
CA TYR A 113 1.20 0.70 -17.54
C TYR A 113 1.39 2.18 -17.95
N THR A 114 2.02 2.46 -19.10
CA THR A 114 2.26 3.81 -19.67
C THR A 114 2.03 3.81 -21.17
#